data_AF-A0A7W1I9H1-F1
#
_entry.id   AF-A0A7W1I9H1-F1
#
_cell.length_a   1.000
_cell.length_b   1.000
_cell.length_c   1.000
_cell.angle_alpha   90.00
_cell.angle_beta   90.00
_cell.angle_gamma   90.00
#
_symmetry.space_group_name_H-M   'P 1'
#
loop_
_entity.id
_entity.type
_entity.pdbx_description
1 polymer ?
#
loop_
_entity_poly.entity_id
_entity_poly.type
_entity_poly.pdbx_seq_one_letter_code
_entity_poly.pdbx_strand_id
1 'polypeptide(L)' 'SPAVADGGDHGTPVALRDGDPAAAAFSALADVVIAQGVPPVEMAGCTARLLETVEAALGPK' A
#
# COMPACT_ATOMS: atom_id res chain seq x y z
N SER A 1 2.36 13.66 18.84
CA SER A 1 1.02 14.22 18.65
C SER A 1 0.06 13.46 19.55
N PRO A 2 -0.61 14.10 20.52
CA PRO A 2 -1.53 13.42 21.44
C PRO A 2 -2.66 12.66 20.73
N ALA A 3 -3.21 13.23 19.65
CA ALA A 3 -4.30 12.63 18.88
C ALA A 3 -3.91 11.29 18.20
N VAL A 4 -2.62 11.11 17.87
CA VAL A 4 -2.12 9.85 17.28
C VAL A 4 -2.10 8.75 18.34
N ALA A 5 -1.61 9.05 19.55
CA ALA A 5 -1.55 8.09 20.65
C ALA A 5 -2.97 7.69 21.09
N ASP A 6 -3.83 8.68 21.33
CA ASP A 6 -5.24 8.46 21.69
C ASP A 6 -6.00 7.59 20.68
N GLY A 7 -5.83 7.86 19.37
CA GLY A 7 -6.45 7.05 18.33
C GLY A 7 -5.93 5.62 18.27
N GLY A 8 -4.64 5.40 18.58
CA GLY A 8 -4.04 4.07 18.69
C GLY A 8 -4.56 3.29 19.89
N ASP A 9 -4.60 3.92 21.05
CA ASP A 9 -5.03 3.31 22.32
C ASP A 9 -6.50 2.88 22.29
N HIS A 10 -7.35 3.61 21.57
CA HIS A 10 -8.78 3.33 21.47
C HIS A 10 -9.19 2.57 20.20
N GLY A 11 -8.25 2.24 19.32
CA GLY A 11 -8.56 1.55 18.05
C GLY A 11 -9.38 2.40 17.08
N THR A 12 -9.28 3.73 17.17
CA THR A 12 -9.96 4.70 16.29
C THR A 12 -8.89 5.58 15.62
N PRO A 13 -8.29 5.11 14.51
CA PRO A 13 -7.12 5.76 13.91
C PRO A 13 -7.38 7.23 13.57
N VAL A 14 -6.45 8.12 13.97
CA VAL A 14 -6.56 9.55 13.70
C VAL A 14 -6.59 9.88 12.20
N ALA A 15 -6.01 9.01 11.35
CA ALA A 15 -6.00 9.18 9.90
C ALA A 15 -7.41 9.15 9.25
N LEU A 16 -8.43 8.64 9.97
CA LEU A 16 -9.81 8.56 9.49
C LEU A 16 -10.69 9.72 10.01
N ARG A 17 -10.11 10.68 10.75
CA ARG A 17 -10.85 11.80 11.34
C ARG A 17 -10.81 13.01 10.41
N ASP A 18 -11.98 13.42 9.93
CA ASP A 18 -12.10 14.59 9.06
C ASP A 18 -11.64 15.87 9.77
N GLY A 19 -10.91 16.72 9.05
CA GLY A 19 -10.46 18.04 9.54
C GLY A 19 -9.34 18.00 10.58
N ASP A 20 -8.85 16.82 10.99
CA ASP A 20 -7.73 16.71 11.93
C ASP A 20 -6.37 17.00 11.23
N PRO A 21 -5.51 17.87 11.78
CA PRO A 21 -4.19 18.15 11.19
C PRO A 21 -3.30 16.91 11.04
N ALA A 22 -3.42 15.93 11.94
CA ALA A 22 -2.68 14.68 11.83
C ALA A 22 -3.22 13.82 10.68
N ALA A 23 -4.53 13.81 10.43
CA ALA A 23 -5.12 13.14 9.28
C ALA A 23 -4.58 13.71 7.97
N ALA A 24 -4.52 15.05 7.85
CA ALA A 24 -3.95 15.71 6.68
C ALA A 24 -2.47 15.32 6.45
N ALA A 25 -1.67 15.20 7.53
CA ALA A 25 -0.29 14.74 7.42
C ALA A 25 -0.18 13.28 6.96
N PHE A 26 -1.07 12.39 7.42
CA PHE A 26 -1.13 11.01 6.96
C PHE A 26 -1.50 10.92 5.46
N SER A 27 -2.48 11.70 5.01
CA SER A 27 -2.84 11.78 3.58
C SER A 27 -1.67 12.26 2.74
N ALA A 28 -1.00 13.33 3.15
CA ALA A 28 0.17 13.85 2.44
C ALA A 28 1.33 12.81 2.36
N LEU A 29 1.52 12.02 3.42
CA LEU A 29 2.50 10.93 3.41
C LEU A 29 2.09 9.81 2.43
N ALA A 30 0.80 9.44 2.41
CA ALA A 30 0.29 8.43 1.47
C ALA A 30 0.49 8.88 0.01
N ASP A 31 0.26 10.16 -0.29
CA ASP A 31 0.50 10.73 -1.62
C ASP A 31 1.97 10.59 -2.05
N VAL A 32 2.90 10.86 -1.13
CA VAL A 32 4.35 10.68 -1.41
C VAL A 32 4.67 9.22 -1.68
N VAL A 33 4.13 8.29 -0.89
CA VAL A 33 4.37 6.84 -1.08
C VAL A 33 3.83 6.39 -2.43
N ILE A 34 2.63 6.80 -2.80
CA ILE A 34 1.99 6.45 -4.07
C ILE A 34 2.76 7.07 -5.24
N ALA A 35 3.17 8.33 -5.14
CA ALA A 35 3.82 9.04 -6.23
C ALA A 35 5.29 8.68 -6.43
N GLN A 36 6.01 8.31 -5.35
CA GLN A 36 7.47 8.16 -5.38
C GLN A 36 7.97 6.76 -4.98
N GLY A 37 7.19 6.00 -4.21
CA GLY A 37 7.64 4.76 -3.57
C GLY A 37 7.25 3.48 -4.30
N VAL A 38 6.25 3.53 -5.17
CA VAL A 38 5.72 2.34 -5.86
C VAL A 38 5.76 2.61 -7.36
N PRO A 39 6.73 2.04 -8.12
CA PRO A 39 6.57 1.99 -9.57
C PRO A 39 5.20 1.37 -9.86
N PRO A 40 4.45 1.84 -10.89
CA PRO A 40 3.18 1.23 -11.26
C PRO A 40 3.37 -0.27 -11.21
N VAL A 41 2.64 -0.95 -10.33
CA VAL A 41 2.78 -2.40 -10.22
C VAL A 41 2.46 -2.92 -11.60
N GLU A 42 3.47 -3.44 -12.30
CA GLU A 42 3.25 -4.18 -13.53
C GLU A 42 2.35 -5.34 -13.12
N MET A 43 1.03 -5.16 -13.29
CA MET A 43 0.00 -6.15 -12.97
C MET A 43 0.20 -7.43 -13.80
N ALA A 44 1.10 -7.40 -14.79
CA ALA A 44 1.63 -8.54 -15.50
C ALA A 44 2.48 -9.49 -14.61
N GLY A 45 3.12 -9.00 -13.54
CA GLY A 45 4.05 -9.80 -12.73
C GLY A 45 3.40 -10.96 -11.97
N CYS A 46 2.14 -10.80 -11.55
CA CYS A 46 1.39 -11.86 -10.86
C CYS A 46 1.07 -13.03 -11.81
N THR A 47 0.74 -12.73 -13.06
CA THR A 47 0.44 -13.73 -14.10
C THR A 47 1.69 -14.25 -14.79
N ALA A 48 2.74 -13.43 -14.94
CA ALA A 48 4.02 -13.83 -15.52
C ALA A 48 4.68 -14.96 -14.72
N ARG A 49 4.71 -14.87 -13.38
CA ARG A 49 5.23 -15.94 -12.51
C ARG A 49 4.45 -17.25 -12.65
N LEU A 50 3.14 -17.16 -12.90
CA LEU A 50 2.29 -18.32 -13.10
C LEU A 50 2.56 -18.96 -14.47
N LEU A 51 2.79 -18.15 -15.50
CA LEU A 51 3.17 -18.60 -16.84
C LEU A 51 4.54 -19.29 -16.85
N GLU A 52 5.54 -18.71 -16.18
CA GLU A 52 6.86 -19.32 -15.98
C GLU A 52 6.75 -20.70 -15.30
N THR A 53 5.87 -20.83 -14.31
CA THR A 53 5.64 -22.10 -13.61
C THR A 53 5.01 -23.15 -14.53
N VAL A 54 4.06 -22.74 -15.39
CA VAL A 54 3.41 -23.62 -16.37
C VAL A 54 4.40 -24.08 -17.44
N GLU A 55 5.22 -23.18 -17.98
CA GLU A 55 6.26 -23.50 -18.98
C GLU A 55 7.29 -24.49 -18.41
N ALA A 56 7.73 -24.28 -17.16
CA ALA A 56 8.62 -25.20 -16.47
C ALA A 56 8.02 -26.61 -16.28
N ALA A 57 6.70 -26.71 -16.06
CA ALA A 57 6.00 -27.98 -15.89
C ALA A 57 5.78 -28.73 -17.22
N LEU A 58 5.64 -28.00 -18.34
CA LEU A 58 5.37 -28.59 -19.65
C LEU A 58 6.65 -29.02 -20.39
N GLY A 59 7.81 -28.45 -20.05
CA GLY A 59 9.09 -28.76 -20.68
C GLY A 59 9.22 -28.25 -22.13
N PRO A 60 10.43 -28.28 -22.72
CA PRO A 60 10.61 -27.92 -24.13
C PRO A 60 9.85 -28.89 -25.04
N LYS A 61 9.37 -28.38 -26.17
CA LYS A 61 8.68 -29.17 -27.19
C LYS A 61 9.58 -30.19 -27.84
#